data_AF-A0A7C8DVK2-F1
#
_entry.id   AF-A0A7C8DVK2-F1
#
_cell.length_a   1.000
_cell.length_b   1.000
_cell.length_c   1.000
_cell.angle_alpha   90.00
_cell.angle_beta   90.00
_cell.angle_gamma   90.00
#
_symmetry.space_group_name_H-M   'P 1'
#
loop_
_entity.id
_entity.type
_entity.pdbx_description
1 polymer ?
#
loop_
_entity_poly.entity_id
_entity_poly.type
_entity_poly.pdbx_seq_one_letter_code
_entity_poly.pdbx_strand_id
1 'polypeptide(L)'
;MKWHIGTQEAVDVAKNMDSAWKARDYETMRTYISDTAKITASNGFTFNSPDEFITSRKNQDSKRDSLGATFDWKFINLFSVDLDPTTGGEHIHADYYGVYKQDGKEDNFRVMNRYYIIDGKIIVWNSYFQDIIEETPEKETEE
;
A
#
# COMPACT_ATOMS: atom_id res chain seq x y z
N MET A 1 -3.84 24.99 -16.27
CA MET A 1 -3.76 24.04 -15.15
C MET A 1 -2.85 24.65 -14.10
N LYS A 2 -3.33 24.82 -12.87
CA LYS A 2 -2.51 25.26 -11.73
C LYS A 2 -2.57 24.12 -10.71
N TRP A 3 -1.43 23.49 -10.47
CA TRP A 3 -1.29 22.42 -9.48
C TRP A 3 -0.61 22.97 -8.21
N HIS A 4 -0.78 22.29 -7.09
CA HIS A 4 -0.02 22.55 -5.86
C HIS A 4 0.23 21.28 -5.06
N ILE A 5 1.09 21.37 -4.04
CA ILE A 5 1.13 20.36 -2.98
C ILE A 5 -0.24 20.33 -2.32
N GLY A 6 -0.79 19.13 -2.15
CA GLY A 6 -2.11 18.93 -1.57
C GLY A 6 -2.14 19.17 -0.07
N THR A 7 -3.20 18.71 0.57
CA THR A 7 -3.53 18.98 1.96
C THR A 7 -2.99 17.92 2.92
N GLN A 8 -2.85 18.30 4.19
CA GLN A 8 -2.47 17.35 5.24
C GLN A 8 -3.61 16.37 5.53
N GLU A 9 -4.86 16.82 5.38
CA GLU A 9 -6.06 16.00 5.55
C GLU A 9 -6.06 14.80 4.60
N ALA A 10 -5.73 15.00 3.33
CA ALA A 10 -5.65 13.91 2.36
C ALA A 10 -4.49 12.94 2.66
N VAL A 11 -3.35 13.47 3.15
CA VAL A 11 -2.23 12.65 3.64
C VAL A 11 -2.63 11.81 4.85
N ASP A 12 -3.37 12.40 5.79
CA ASP A 12 -3.80 11.72 7.02
C ASP A 12 -4.79 10.59 6.73
N VAL A 13 -5.67 10.72 5.74
CA VAL A 13 -6.53 9.62 5.28
C VAL A 13 -5.69 8.42 4.86
N ALA A 14 -4.68 8.61 4.00
CA ALA A 14 -3.80 7.53 3.55
C ALA A 14 -3.01 6.92 4.71
N LYS A 15 -2.47 7.76 5.60
CA LYS A 15 -1.70 7.33 6.77
C LYS A 15 -2.53 6.54 7.77
N ASN A 16 -3.76 6.98 8.05
CA ASN A 16 -4.65 6.32 9.00
C ASN A 16 -5.22 5.02 8.44
N MET A 17 -5.52 4.98 7.13
CA MET A 17 -5.88 3.75 6.43
C MET A 17 -4.75 2.72 6.50
N ASP A 18 -3.51 3.13 6.21
CA ASP A 18 -2.32 2.26 6.31
C ASP A 18 -2.10 1.75 7.75
N SER A 19 -2.25 2.64 8.74
CA SER A 19 -2.10 2.29 10.15
C SER A 19 -3.15 1.25 10.59
N ALA A 20 -4.41 1.42 10.16
CA ALA A 20 -5.48 0.46 10.42
C ALA A 20 -5.19 -0.89 9.76
N TRP A 21 -4.72 -0.89 8.51
CA TRP A 21 -4.31 -2.11 7.83
C TRP A 21 -3.16 -2.81 8.54
N LYS A 22 -2.13 -2.06 8.94
CA LYS A 22 -0.97 -2.60 9.68
C LYS A 22 -1.37 -3.21 11.03
N ALA A 23 -2.38 -2.65 11.69
CA ALA A 23 -2.97 -3.18 12.92
C ALA A 23 -3.96 -4.34 12.69
N ARG A 24 -4.20 -4.74 11.43
CA ARG A 24 -5.25 -5.70 11.03
C ARG A 24 -6.67 -5.28 11.47
N ASP A 25 -6.89 -3.98 11.70
CA ASP A 25 -8.20 -3.40 11.98
C ASP A 25 -8.93 -3.10 10.66
N TYR A 26 -9.47 -4.17 10.10
CA TYR A 26 -10.13 -4.14 8.79
C TYR A 26 -11.43 -3.34 8.78
N GLU A 27 -12.11 -3.23 9.92
CA GLU A 27 -13.34 -2.44 10.02
C GLU A 27 -12.99 -0.95 9.92
N THR A 28 -11.99 -0.49 10.68
CA THR A 28 -11.49 0.88 10.57
C THR A 28 -10.88 1.15 9.19
N MET A 29 -10.08 0.22 8.65
CA MET A 29 -9.51 0.34 7.31
C MET A 29 -10.60 0.57 6.25
N ARG A 30 -11.71 -0.18 6.33
CA ARG A 30 -12.84 -0.07 5.40
C ARG A 30 -13.47 1.32 5.41
N THR A 31 -13.48 2.01 6.55
CA THR A 31 -14.05 3.36 6.66
C THR A 31 -13.32 4.40 5.81
N TYR A 32 -12.07 4.17 5.40
CA TYR A 32 -11.34 5.12 4.55
C TYR A 32 -11.51 4.86 3.05
N ILE A 33 -12.17 3.76 2.68
CA ILE A 33 -12.32 3.34 1.28
C ILE A 33 -13.78 3.55 0.86
N SER A 34 -13.99 4.27 -0.25
CA SER A 34 -15.32 4.45 -0.83
C SER A 34 -15.91 3.12 -1.29
N ASP A 35 -17.23 2.96 -1.16
CA ASP A 35 -17.95 1.77 -1.65
C ASP A 35 -17.78 1.57 -3.17
N THR A 36 -17.52 2.65 -3.90
CA THR A 36 -17.32 2.64 -5.36
C THR A 36 -15.85 2.57 -5.76
N ALA A 37 -14.93 2.41 -4.79
CA ALA A 37 -13.51 2.51 -5.07
C ALA A 37 -13.04 1.45 -6.08
N LYS A 38 -12.15 1.86 -6.99
CA LYS A 38 -11.46 0.97 -7.92
C LYS A 38 -10.06 0.69 -7.39
N ILE A 39 -9.81 -0.58 -7.02
CA ILE A 39 -8.57 -1.02 -6.42
C ILE A 39 -7.89 -2.02 -7.34
N THR A 40 -6.69 -1.69 -7.80
CA THR A 40 -5.86 -2.51 -8.67
C THR A 40 -4.58 -2.88 -7.93
N ALA A 41 -4.40 -4.18 -7.68
CA ALA A 41 -3.23 -4.73 -7.03
C ALA A 41 -1.99 -4.69 -7.94
N SER A 42 -0.82 -4.90 -7.34
CA SER A 42 0.47 -4.79 -8.03
C SER A 42 0.69 -5.81 -9.16
N ASN A 43 -0.10 -6.89 -9.19
CA ASN A 43 -0.12 -7.86 -10.28
C ASN A 43 -1.11 -7.49 -11.40
N GLY A 44 -1.69 -6.29 -11.39
CA GLY A 44 -2.67 -5.82 -12.36
C GLY A 44 -4.11 -6.31 -12.12
N PHE A 45 -4.33 -7.18 -11.13
CA PHE A 45 -5.68 -7.64 -10.79
C PHE A 45 -6.51 -6.51 -10.19
N THR A 46 -7.71 -6.28 -10.72
CA THR A 46 -8.65 -5.28 -10.19
C THR A 46 -9.79 -5.97 -9.46
N PHE A 47 -9.99 -5.62 -8.20
CA PHE A 47 -11.06 -6.17 -7.37
C PHE A 47 -12.43 -5.68 -7.83
N ASN A 48 -13.47 -6.49 -7.66
CA ASN A 48 -14.83 -6.08 -8.01
C ASN A 48 -15.43 -5.13 -6.97
N SER A 49 -14.96 -5.21 -5.71
CA SER A 49 -15.39 -4.33 -4.63
C SER A 49 -14.29 -4.09 -3.58
N PRO A 50 -14.40 -3.04 -2.75
CA PRO A 50 -13.56 -2.84 -1.58
C PRO A 50 -13.61 -4.01 -0.58
N ASP A 51 -14.77 -4.64 -0.41
CA ASP A 51 -14.94 -5.75 0.54
C ASP A 51 -14.21 -7.01 0.07
N GLU A 52 -14.16 -7.24 -1.25
CA GLU A 52 -13.35 -8.31 -1.84
C GLU A 52 -11.86 -8.07 -1.59
N PHE A 53 -11.40 -6.82 -1.75
CA PHE A 53 -10.03 -6.43 -1.43
C PHE A 53 -9.69 -6.69 0.05
N ILE A 54 -10.54 -6.26 0.99
CA ILE A 54 -10.33 -6.49 2.43
C ILE A 54 -10.32 -7.98 2.75
N THR A 55 -11.24 -8.76 2.16
CA THR A 55 -11.27 -10.22 2.32
C THR A 55 -9.98 -10.85 1.81
N SER A 56 -9.44 -10.38 0.69
CA SER A 56 -8.14 -10.80 0.17
C SER A 56 -7.01 -10.53 1.17
N ARG A 57 -6.99 -9.36 1.83
CA ARG A 57 -5.98 -9.05 2.87
C ARG A 57 -6.09 -9.97 4.08
N LYS A 58 -7.31 -10.18 4.60
CA LYS A 58 -7.60 -11.13 5.69
C LYS A 58 -7.07 -12.53 5.36
N ASN A 59 -7.35 -13.03 4.16
CA ASN A 59 -6.88 -14.35 3.72
C ASN A 59 -5.35 -14.43 3.61
N GLN A 60 -4.70 -13.37 3.13
CA GLN A 60 -3.25 -13.31 3.05
C GLN A 60 -2.60 -13.30 4.45
N ASP A 61 -3.17 -12.58 5.42
CA ASP A 61 -2.72 -12.62 6.81
C ASP A 61 -2.83 -14.01 7.40
N SER A 62 -3.99 -14.66 7.29
CA SER A 62 -4.19 -16.02 7.78
C SER A 62 -3.19 -17.00 7.17
N LYS A 63 -2.90 -16.86 5.86
CA LYS A 63 -1.88 -17.67 5.19
C LYS A 63 -0.49 -17.42 5.76
N ARG A 64 -0.09 -16.16 5.96
CA ARG A 64 1.21 -15.82 6.56
C ARG A 64 1.36 -16.40 7.96
N ASP A 65 0.33 -16.25 8.79
CA ASP A 65 0.31 -16.78 10.15
C ASP A 65 0.50 -18.31 10.15
N SER A 66 -0.17 -19.02 9.24
CA SER A 66 -0.02 -20.49 9.10
C SER A 66 1.37 -20.95 8.68
N LEU A 67 2.13 -20.07 8.01
CA LEU A 67 3.50 -20.33 7.56
C LEU A 67 4.54 -19.86 8.59
N GLY A 68 4.12 -19.24 9.70
CA GLY A 68 5.04 -18.57 10.63
C GLY A 68 5.81 -17.42 9.97
N ALA A 69 5.28 -16.86 8.89
CA ALA A 69 5.90 -15.78 8.14
C ALA A 69 5.55 -14.42 8.75
N THR A 70 6.46 -13.45 8.60
CA THR A 70 6.23 -12.05 8.99
C THR A 70 6.26 -11.15 7.77
N PHE A 71 5.45 -10.09 7.81
CA PHE A 71 5.35 -9.10 6.74
C PHE A 71 5.21 -7.73 7.39
N ASP A 72 6.20 -6.87 7.17
CA ASP A 72 6.24 -5.52 7.72
C ASP A 72 6.58 -4.51 6.62
N TRP A 73 6.14 -3.27 6.78
CA TRP A 73 6.40 -2.19 5.85
C TRP A 73 6.43 -0.83 6.54
N LYS A 74 7.08 0.14 5.91
CA LYS A 74 7.11 1.55 6.35
C LYS A 74 7.08 2.49 5.16
N PHE A 75 6.51 3.68 5.36
CA PHE A 75 6.59 4.76 4.40
C PHE A 75 8.06 5.18 4.18
N ILE A 76 8.44 5.32 2.92
CA ILE A 76 9.64 6.04 2.49
C ILE A 76 9.26 7.49 2.20
N ASN A 77 8.12 7.69 1.54
CA ASN A 77 7.51 8.99 1.32
C ASN A 77 5.99 8.87 1.39
N LEU A 78 5.36 9.99 1.74
CA LEU A 78 3.91 10.15 1.72
C LEU A 78 3.60 11.62 1.51
N PHE A 79 3.00 11.96 0.38
CA PHE A 79 2.64 13.34 0.06
C PHE A 79 1.41 13.41 -0.85
N SER A 80 0.74 14.57 -0.81
CA SER A 80 -0.40 14.87 -1.65
C SER A 80 -0.04 15.85 -2.76
N VAL A 81 -0.68 15.70 -3.91
CA VAL A 81 -0.66 16.64 -5.03
C VAL A 81 -2.10 16.92 -5.47
N ASP A 82 -2.46 18.19 -5.49
CA ASP A 82 -3.71 18.65 -6.08
C ASP A 82 -3.42 19.16 -7.50
N LEU A 83 -3.86 18.38 -8.49
CA LEU A 83 -3.65 18.69 -9.91
C LEU A 83 -4.72 19.64 -10.46
N ASP A 84 -5.92 19.61 -9.87
CA ASP A 84 -7.06 20.42 -10.25
C ASP A 84 -7.97 20.68 -9.04
N PRO A 85 -7.73 21.79 -8.32
CA PRO A 85 -8.47 22.13 -7.10
C PRO A 85 -9.96 22.34 -7.35
N THR A 86 -10.39 22.52 -8.60
CA THR A 86 -11.80 22.70 -8.95
C THR A 86 -12.58 21.39 -8.98
N THR A 87 -11.89 20.25 -9.13
CA THR A 87 -12.48 18.91 -9.13
C THR A 87 -12.64 18.36 -7.70
N GLY A 88 -11.95 18.94 -6.71
CA GLY A 88 -12.15 18.66 -5.28
C GLY A 88 -11.56 17.34 -4.78
N GLY A 89 -10.60 16.76 -5.50
CA GLY A 89 -9.91 15.54 -5.10
C GLY A 89 -8.40 15.67 -5.23
N GLU A 90 -7.68 14.83 -4.49
CA GLU A 90 -6.23 14.90 -4.41
C GLU A 90 -5.56 13.56 -4.70
N HIS A 91 -4.39 13.63 -5.33
CA HIS A 91 -3.55 12.47 -5.62
C HIS A 91 -2.55 12.25 -4.49
N ILE A 92 -2.62 11.08 -3.84
CA ILE A 92 -1.64 10.69 -2.84
C ILE A 92 -0.59 9.76 -3.45
N HIS A 93 0.66 10.09 -3.18
CA HIS A 93 1.82 9.28 -3.48
C HIS A 93 2.31 8.68 -2.17
N ALA A 94 2.20 7.36 -2.06
CA ALA A 94 2.63 6.59 -0.89
C ALA A 94 3.62 5.53 -1.34
N ASP A 95 4.91 5.73 -1.08
CA ASP A 95 5.94 4.76 -1.40
C ASP A 95 6.44 4.07 -0.13
N TYR A 96 6.67 2.76 -0.24
CA TYR A 96 6.94 1.88 0.87
C TYR A 96 8.20 1.08 0.66
N TYR A 97 8.89 0.82 1.77
CA TYR A 97 9.86 -0.26 1.89
C TYR A 97 9.21 -1.36 2.72
N GLY A 98 9.24 -2.59 2.22
CA GLY A 98 8.67 -3.73 2.92
C GLY A 98 9.65 -4.89 3.03
N VAL A 99 9.39 -5.71 4.02
CA VAL A 99 10.20 -6.85 4.44
C VAL A 99 9.26 -8.03 4.63
N TYR A 100 9.54 -9.15 3.96
CA TYR A 100 8.89 -10.43 4.18
C TYR A 100 9.92 -11.41 4.75
N LYS A 101 9.58 -12.11 5.83
CA LYS A 101 10.46 -13.15 6.40
C LYS A 101 9.73 -14.47 6.53
N GLN A 102 10.36 -15.55 6.08
CA GLN A 102 9.87 -16.91 6.22
C GLN A 102 11.04 -17.88 6.25
N ASP A 103 11.01 -18.88 7.15
CA ASP A 103 12.01 -19.95 7.22
C ASP A 103 13.48 -19.45 7.31
N GLY A 104 13.69 -18.33 8.02
CA GLY A 104 15.01 -17.70 8.18
C GLY A 104 15.52 -16.93 6.95
N LYS A 105 14.72 -16.83 5.89
CA LYS A 105 14.98 -15.99 4.71
C LYS A 105 14.26 -14.66 4.85
N GLU A 106 14.85 -13.63 4.27
CA GLU A 106 14.32 -12.28 4.21
C GLU A 106 14.28 -11.82 2.75
N ASP A 107 13.10 -11.39 2.30
CA ASP A 107 12.88 -10.80 0.99
C ASP A 107 12.47 -9.33 1.19
N ASN A 108 13.20 -8.43 0.56
CA ASN A 108 12.97 -6.99 0.64
C ASN A 108 12.33 -6.49 -0.66
N PHE A 109 11.43 -5.51 -0.55
CA PHE A 109 10.71 -5.00 -1.72
C PHE A 109 10.30 -3.53 -1.55
N ARG A 110 9.95 -2.90 -2.68
CA ARG A 110 9.33 -1.58 -2.73
C ARG A 110 7.91 -1.69 -3.24
N VAL A 111 7.01 -0.90 -2.65
CA VAL A 111 5.64 -0.72 -3.17
C VAL A 111 5.40 0.76 -3.40
N MET A 112 4.78 1.10 -4.52
CA MET A 112 4.21 2.42 -4.76
C MET A 112 2.70 2.28 -4.80
N ASN A 113 2.02 2.95 -3.90
CA ASN A 113 0.58 3.14 -3.98
C ASN A 113 0.29 4.56 -4.50
N ARG A 114 -0.71 4.64 -5.38
CA ARG A 114 -1.27 5.88 -5.89
C ARG A 114 -2.75 5.91 -5.52
N TYR A 115 -3.10 6.81 -4.61
CA TYR A 115 -4.50 7.03 -4.24
C TYR A 115 -5.06 8.25 -4.95
N TYR A 116 -6.36 8.22 -5.20
CA TYR A 116 -7.13 9.43 -5.44
C TYR A 116 -8.22 9.52 -4.37
N ILE A 117 -8.22 10.64 -3.65
CA ILE A 117 -9.07 10.85 -2.48
C ILE A 117 -10.05 11.98 -2.76
N ILE A 118 -11.34 11.73 -2.48
CA ILE A 118 -12.42 12.73 -2.50
C ILE A 118 -13.17 12.60 -1.17
N ASP A 119 -13.46 13.74 -0.53
CA ASP A 119 -14.25 13.80 0.72
C ASP A 119 -13.80 12.81 1.80
N GLY A 120 -12.47 12.69 1.98
CA GLY A 120 -11.87 11.81 2.97
C GLY A 120 -11.94 10.31 2.65
N LYS A 121 -12.32 9.94 1.42
CA LYS A 121 -12.42 8.55 0.96
C LYS A 121 -11.50 8.28 -0.23
N ILE A 122 -10.79 7.17 -0.17
CA ILE A 122 -10.05 6.62 -1.31
C ILE A 122 -11.08 6.10 -2.34
N ILE A 123 -11.06 6.67 -3.54
CA ILE A 123 -11.91 6.23 -4.66
C ILE A 123 -11.13 5.51 -5.76
N VAL A 124 -9.81 5.70 -5.81
CA VAL A 124 -8.90 4.95 -6.68
C VAL A 124 -7.69 4.54 -5.86
N TRP A 125 -7.25 3.28 -6.03
CA TRP A 125 -6.00 2.77 -5.50
C TRP A 125 -5.32 1.92 -6.57
N ASN A 126 -4.17 2.39 -7.07
CA ASN A 126 -3.26 1.58 -7.89
C ASN A 126 -2.01 1.24 -7.12
N SER A 127 -1.62 -0.03 -7.12
CA SER A 127 -0.39 -0.49 -6.48
C SER A 127 0.61 -0.98 -7.53
N TYR A 128 1.90 -0.75 -7.26
CA TYR A 128 3.02 -1.20 -8.07
C TYR A 128 4.07 -1.79 -7.14
N PHE A 129 4.71 -2.87 -7.57
CA PHE A 129 5.62 -3.65 -6.72
C PHE A 129 6.94 -3.86 -7.44
N GLN A 130 8.03 -3.86 -6.68
CA GLN A 130 9.37 -4.16 -7.14
C GLN A 130 10.12 -4.96 -6.09
N ASP A 131 10.56 -6.17 -6.45
CA ASP A 131 11.50 -6.94 -5.64
C ASP A 131 12.86 -6.24 -5.55
N ILE A 132 13.50 -6.33 -4.39
CA ILE A 132 14.91 -5.96 -4.20
C ILE A 132 15.71 -7.26 -4.24
N ILE A 133 16.49 -7.43 -5.31
CA ILE A 133 17.40 -8.56 -5.45
C ILE A 133 18.67 -8.23 -4.68
N GLU A 134 18.90 -8.91 -3.56
CA GLU A 134 20.16 -8.80 -2.82
C GLU A 134 21.23 -9.64 -3.50
N GLU A 135 22.43 -9.07 -3.69
CA GLU A 135 23.57 -9.80 -4.22
C GLU A 135 23.98 -10.90 -3.23
N THR A 136 24.02 -12.15 -3.71
CA THR A 136 24.57 -13.24 -2.90
C THR A 136 26.08 -13.02 -2.82
N PRO A 137 26.71 -12.95 -1.63
CA PRO A 137 28.15 -12.82 -1.55
C PRO A 137 28.79 -13.99 -2.30
N GLU A 138 29.62 -13.69 -3.29
CA GLU A 138 30.43 -14.72 -3.95
C GLU A 138 31.20 -15.46 -2.86
N LYS A 139 31.07 -16.79 -2.81
CA LYS A 139 31.96 -17.59 -1.99
C LYS A 139 33.36 -17.32 -2.50
N GLU A 140 34.18 -16.63 -1.68
CA GLU A 140 35.62 -16.60 -1.88
C GLU A 140 36.08 -18.05 -2.04
N THR A 141 36.45 -18.42 -3.26
CA THR A 141 37.15 -19.68 -3.52
C THR A 141 38.52 -19.50 -2.88
N GLU A 142 38.72 -20.11 -1.73
CA GLU A 142 40.07 -20.32 -1.16
C GLU A 142 40.87 -21.13 -2.20
N GLU A 143 41.87 -20.49 -2.81
CA GLU A 143 42.95 -21.14 -3.58
C GLU A 143 44.01 -21.73 -2.64
#